data_AF-A0A226D3I1-F1
#
_entry.id   AF-A0A226D3I1-F1
#
_cell.length_a   1.000
_cell.length_b   1.000
_cell.length_c   1.000
_cell.angle_alpha   90.00
_cell.angle_beta   90.00
_cell.angle_gamma   90.00
#
_symmetry.space_group_name_H-M   'P 1'
#
loop_
_entity.id
_entity.type
_entity.pdbx_description
1 polymer ?
#
loop_
_entity_poly.entity_id
_entity_poly.type
_entity_poly.pdbx_seq_one_letter_code
_entity_poly.pdbx_strand_id
1 'polypeptide(L)'
;MDIRRMEGLLRATIDPNQHSAADEELNKVENIPGVAPALLQIIMSHGVGMPIRQAGVHHLKKFILNSWSVEDTTRFQLRDQDRAVIRDALVDAAVEAPQIIRSELCECIGYICKADFPTRWPSLVDDIVIYLQSPDAAGYPGALSGFRVLVKSFDHKRGDERVPLDEAVDTLLPLVQQIMVRVLPDDSPQALMIQRLALKTFYALIQYQLPLGERGSCTRFQQWMELVKHVLARTNPELEKNPVEDEERQGLEEHDWWKSKKWTIRILYVIFKRYGSPGGMTKDTATDYLSNFSEGATPVVLQILETHRSGNFVADKVMLEGSLYLQVVKASLQHDLIPPPIAEEKDETSHGHEPQSHDGDEIYEEPVEALENLGRLSKTKTSLPKNDEVNVVSKTTN
;
A
#
# COMPACT_ATOMS: atom_id res chain seq x y z
N MET A 1 20.12 2.83 -32.66
CA MET A 1 18.76 3.34 -32.80
C MET A 1 18.81 4.86 -32.88
N ASP A 2 18.07 5.51 -33.78
CA ASP A 2 18.00 6.98 -33.85
C ASP A 2 16.95 7.51 -32.85
N ILE A 3 17.42 8.17 -31.80
CA ILE A 3 16.58 8.74 -30.73
C ILE A 3 15.60 9.78 -31.28
N ARG A 4 16.01 10.59 -32.27
CA ARG A 4 15.15 11.64 -32.84
C ARG A 4 13.98 11.05 -33.61
N ARG A 5 14.23 9.97 -34.35
CA ARG A 5 13.18 9.24 -35.07
C ARG A 5 12.16 8.66 -34.09
N MET A 6 12.61 8.02 -33.01
CA MET A 6 11.71 7.46 -32.00
C MET A 6 10.91 8.53 -31.27
N GLU A 7 11.52 9.67 -30.93
CA GLU A 7 10.78 10.80 -30.36
C GLU A 7 9.70 11.31 -31.32
N GLY A 8 9.99 11.35 -32.62
CA GLY A 8 9.02 11.67 -33.67
C GLY A 8 7.84 10.70 -33.70
N LEU A 9 8.11 9.39 -33.61
CA LEU A 9 7.07 8.34 -33.56
C LEU A 9 6.23 8.44 -32.28
N LEU A 10 6.86 8.63 -31.12
CA LEU A 10 6.16 8.81 -29.84
C LEU A 10 5.32 10.09 -29.83
N ARG A 11 5.72 11.14 -30.55
CA ARG A 11 4.90 12.33 -30.73
C ARG A 11 3.67 12.02 -31.61
N ALA A 12 3.86 11.24 -32.67
CA ALA A 12 2.78 10.84 -33.57
C ALA A 12 1.77 9.89 -32.91
N THR A 13 2.15 9.08 -31.92
CA THR A 13 1.20 8.23 -31.18
C THR A 13 0.24 9.03 -30.29
N ILE A 14 0.54 10.29 -30.02
CA ILE A 14 -0.33 11.16 -29.23
C ILE A 14 -1.36 11.89 -30.11
N ASP A 15 -1.10 12.02 -31.42
CA ASP A 15 -2.03 12.61 -32.38
C ASP A 15 -3.09 11.57 -32.79
N PRO A 16 -4.39 11.80 -32.54
CA PRO A 16 -5.46 10.87 -32.91
C PRO A 16 -5.47 10.47 -34.40
N ASN A 17 -5.02 11.35 -35.29
CA ASN A 17 -5.01 11.08 -36.73
C ASN A 17 -3.83 10.19 -37.16
N GLN A 18 -2.76 10.15 -36.37
CA GLN A 18 -1.53 9.43 -36.68
C GLN A 18 -1.31 8.22 -35.78
N HIS A 19 -2.08 8.09 -34.70
CA HIS A 19 -1.93 7.10 -33.65
C HIS A 19 -1.74 5.67 -34.19
N SER A 20 -2.67 5.19 -35.02
CA SER A 20 -2.64 3.81 -35.54
C SER A 20 -1.40 3.54 -36.39
N ALA A 21 -1.04 4.48 -37.28
CA ALA A 21 0.11 4.32 -38.15
C ALA A 21 1.43 4.38 -37.36
N ALA A 22 1.51 5.27 -36.36
CA ALA A 22 2.67 5.43 -35.50
C ALA A 22 2.87 4.24 -34.55
N ASP A 23 1.80 3.68 -33.97
CA ASP A 23 1.90 2.46 -33.12
C ASP A 23 2.36 1.26 -33.94
N GLU A 24 1.82 1.07 -35.16
CA GLU A 24 2.29 0.02 -36.06
C GLU A 24 3.77 0.17 -36.43
N GLU A 25 4.23 1.39 -36.67
CA GLU A 25 5.65 1.64 -36.94
C GLU A 25 6.52 1.39 -35.71
N LEU A 26 6.06 1.79 -34.51
CA LEU A 26 6.74 1.49 -33.25
C LEU A 26 6.89 -0.01 -33.03
N ASN A 27 5.81 -0.79 -33.20
CA ASN A 27 5.84 -2.25 -33.07
C ASN A 27 6.81 -2.89 -34.10
N LYS A 28 6.99 -2.31 -35.29
CA LYS A 28 7.98 -2.78 -36.28
C LYS A 28 9.41 -2.52 -35.81
N VAL A 29 9.67 -1.34 -35.26
CA VAL A 29 11.03 -0.96 -34.81
C VAL A 29 11.41 -1.60 -33.48
N GLU A 30 10.47 -2.08 -32.66
CA GLU A 30 10.72 -2.82 -31.41
C GLU A 30 11.63 -4.04 -31.59
N ASN A 31 11.66 -4.64 -32.80
CA ASN A 31 12.56 -5.75 -33.13
C ASN A 31 14.03 -5.32 -33.32
N ILE A 32 14.33 -4.02 -33.28
CA ILE A 32 15.67 -3.48 -33.52
C ILE A 32 16.48 -3.45 -32.21
N PRO A 33 17.76 -3.87 -32.24
CA PRO A 33 18.74 -3.59 -31.22
C PRO A 33 18.69 -2.18 -30.58
N GLY A 34 18.55 -2.14 -29.25
CA GLY A 34 18.69 -0.91 -28.47
C GLY A 34 17.44 -0.04 -28.37
N VAL A 35 16.26 -0.54 -28.75
CA VAL A 35 14.98 0.18 -28.59
C VAL A 35 14.69 0.48 -27.12
N ALA A 36 14.74 -0.53 -26.24
CA ALA A 36 14.41 -0.35 -24.83
C ALA A 36 15.33 0.69 -24.13
N PRO A 37 16.67 0.60 -24.24
CA PRO A 37 17.56 1.64 -23.71
C PRO A 37 17.26 3.03 -24.26
N ALA A 38 16.97 3.14 -25.56
CA ALA A 38 16.72 4.42 -26.18
C ALA A 38 15.34 5.01 -25.78
N LEU A 39 14.32 4.17 -25.55
CA LEU A 39 13.06 4.60 -24.93
C LEU A 39 13.31 5.15 -23.53
N LEU A 40 14.09 4.43 -22.70
CA LEU A 40 14.45 4.89 -21.36
C LEU A 40 15.17 6.25 -21.39
N GLN A 41 16.10 6.45 -22.33
CA GLN A 41 16.77 7.75 -22.53
C GLN A 41 15.79 8.89 -22.86
N ILE A 42 14.78 8.64 -23.72
CA ILE A 42 13.75 9.64 -24.03
C ILE A 42 12.89 9.94 -22.79
N ILE A 43 12.49 8.90 -22.05
CA ILE A 43 11.67 9.02 -20.84
C ILE A 43 12.38 9.86 -19.77
N MET A 44 13.70 9.74 -19.65
CA MET A 44 14.49 10.46 -18.66
C MET A 44 15.00 11.82 -19.14
N SER A 45 14.83 12.16 -20.42
CA SER A 45 15.28 13.44 -20.96
C SER A 45 14.43 14.61 -20.50
N HIS A 46 15.04 15.57 -19.79
CA HIS A 46 14.37 16.81 -19.36
C HIS A 46 14.00 17.74 -20.53
N GLY A 47 14.64 17.58 -21.69
CA GLY A 47 14.34 18.36 -22.90
C GLY A 47 13.09 17.90 -23.66
N VAL A 48 12.54 16.74 -23.30
CA VAL A 48 11.35 16.15 -23.94
C VAL A 48 10.11 16.48 -23.12
N GLY A 49 9.04 16.94 -23.79
CA GLY A 49 7.78 17.29 -23.14
C GLY A 49 7.11 16.08 -22.45
N MET A 50 6.42 16.33 -21.33
CA MET A 50 5.77 15.28 -20.52
C MET A 50 4.87 14.32 -21.33
N PRO A 51 4.03 14.77 -22.28
CA PRO A 51 3.18 13.86 -23.05
C PRO A 51 3.98 12.79 -23.82
N ILE A 52 5.13 13.18 -24.40
CA ILE A 52 5.99 12.26 -25.15
C ILE A 52 6.70 11.30 -24.19
N ARG A 53 7.13 11.78 -23.03
CA ARG A 53 7.75 10.92 -21.99
C ARG A 53 6.76 9.89 -21.45
N GLN A 54 5.48 10.27 -21.29
CA GLN A 54 4.41 9.36 -20.89
C GLN A 54 4.10 8.31 -21.95
N ALA A 55 4.03 8.71 -23.23
CA ALA A 55 3.92 7.76 -24.34
C ALA A 55 5.13 6.80 -24.33
N GLY A 56 6.35 7.34 -24.18
CA GLY A 56 7.57 6.56 -24.11
C GLY A 56 7.54 5.48 -23.02
N VAL A 57 7.15 5.84 -21.78
CA VAL A 57 7.11 4.86 -20.67
C VAL A 57 6.01 3.82 -20.86
N HIS A 58 4.88 4.21 -21.44
CA HIS A 58 3.81 3.27 -21.79
C HIS A 58 4.30 2.22 -22.81
N HIS A 59 5.00 2.65 -23.86
CA HIS A 59 5.59 1.75 -24.85
C HIS A 59 6.71 0.90 -24.27
N LEU A 60 7.60 1.48 -23.44
CA LEU A 60 8.65 0.72 -22.75
C LEU A 60 8.04 -0.40 -21.90
N LYS A 61 6.97 -0.10 -21.16
CA LYS A 61 6.24 -1.10 -20.36
C LYS A 61 5.69 -2.20 -21.26
N LYS A 62 4.91 -1.84 -22.29
CA LYS A 62 4.34 -2.79 -23.25
C LYS A 62 5.42 -3.71 -23.82
N PHE A 63 6.56 -3.14 -24.21
CA PHE A 63 7.68 -3.88 -24.79
C PHE A 63 8.33 -4.84 -23.78
N ILE A 64 8.58 -4.41 -22.54
CA ILE A 64 9.11 -5.28 -21.48
C ILE A 64 8.14 -6.44 -21.21
N LEU A 65 6.85 -6.17 -21.06
CA LEU A 65 5.84 -7.21 -20.80
C LEU A 65 5.76 -8.26 -21.91
N ASN A 66 6.00 -7.87 -23.16
CA ASN A 66 5.89 -8.76 -24.32
C ASN A 66 7.18 -9.52 -24.65
N SER A 67 8.35 -9.00 -24.27
CA SER A 67 9.65 -9.44 -24.80
C SER A 67 10.66 -9.86 -23.74
N TRP A 68 10.31 -9.76 -22.45
CA TRP A 68 11.22 -10.11 -21.34
C TRP A 68 11.08 -11.57 -20.88
N SER A 69 9.90 -12.18 -20.97
CA SER A 69 9.74 -13.60 -20.63
C SER A 69 10.55 -14.49 -21.58
N VAL A 70 11.25 -15.46 -21.01
CA VAL A 70 12.06 -16.44 -21.75
C VAL A 70 11.24 -17.70 -22.09
N GLU A 71 10.11 -17.90 -21.41
CA GLU A 71 9.27 -19.11 -21.52
C GLU A 71 8.51 -19.18 -22.86
N ASP A 72 8.14 -18.04 -23.42
CA ASP A 72 7.52 -17.97 -24.74
C ASP A 72 8.58 -17.76 -25.82
N THR A 73 9.09 -18.86 -26.37
CA THR A 73 10.09 -18.84 -27.46
C THR A 73 9.49 -18.46 -28.81
N THR A 74 8.16 -18.29 -28.91
CA THR A 74 7.49 -17.94 -30.17
C THR A 74 7.48 -16.44 -30.45
N ARG A 75 7.79 -15.62 -29.44
CA ARG A 75 7.81 -14.16 -29.53
C ARG A 75 9.23 -13.61 -29.64
N PHE A 76 9.33 -12.37 -30.11
CA PHE A 76 10.57 -11.61 -30.07
C PHE A 76 11.08 -11.50 -28.63
N GLN A 77 12.35 -11.85 -28.42
CA GLN A 77 13.00 -11.75 -27.12
C GLN A 77 14.01 -10.61 -27.11
N LEU A 78 13.93 -9.78 -26.07
CA LEU A 78 14.92 -8.76 -25.79
C LEU A 78 16.30 -9.39 -25.63
N ARG A 79 17.30 -8.81 -26.31
CA ARG A 79 18.69 -9.27 -26.23
C ARG A 79 19.22 -9.04 -24.82
N ASP A 80 20.08 -9.95 -24.36
CA ASP A 80 20.62 -9.87 -23.00
C ASP A 80 21.39 -8.58 -22.71
N GLN A 81 22.04 -7.99 -23.71
CA GLN A 81 22.70 -6.69 -23.58
C GLN A 81 21.71 -5.55 -23.28
N ASP A 82 20.57 -5.51 -23.98
CA ASP A 82 19.54 -4.50 -23.73
C ASP A 82 18.87 -4.76 -22.37
N ARG A 83 18.69 -6.04 -21.98
CA ARG A 83 18.18 -6.41 -20.65
C ARG A 83 19.10 -5.93 -19.53
N ALA A 84 20.41 -6.11 -19.67
CA ALA A 84 21.39 -5.63 -18.69
C ALA A 84 21.30 -4.12 -18.52
N VAL A 85 21.33 -3.35 -19.62
CA VAL A 85 21.21 -1.88 -19.57
C VAL A 85 19.92 -1.42 -18.90
N ILE A 86 18.80 -2.11 -19.16
CA ILE A 86 17.54 -1.77 -18.50
C ILE A 86 17.61 -2.08 -17.00
N ARG A 87 18.09 -3.25 -16.58
CA ARG A 87 18.24 -3.60 -15.16
C ARG A 87 19.10 -2.59 -14.40
N ASP A 88 20.23 -2.20 -14.99
CA ASP A 88 21.19 -1.29 -14.36
C ASP A 88 20.64 0.14 -14.20
N ALA A 89 19.69 0.56 -15.03
CA ALA A 89 19.18 1.95 -15.04
C ALA A 89 17.78 2.13 -14.45
N LEU A 90 17.01 1.05 -14.25
CA LEU A 90 15.57 1.16 -13.98
C LEU A 90 15.26 1.71 -12.58
N VAL A 91 16.09 1.38 -11.58
CA VAL A 91 15.92 1.88 -10.20
C VAL A 91 16.20 3.38 -10.15
N ASP A 92 17.33 3.82 -10.71
CA ASP A 92 17.72 5.23 -10.82
C ASP A 92 16.64 6.04 -11.57
N ALA A 93 16.17 5.50 -12.70
CA ALA A 93 15.10 6.13 -13.46
C ALA A 93 13.81 6.27 -12.65
N ALA A 94 13.43 5.25 -11.86
CA ALA A 94 12.25 5.33 -11.00
C ALA A 94 12.43 6.36 -9.87
N VAL A 95 13.64 6.54 -9.36
CA VAL A 95 13.96 7.56 -8.36
C VAL A 95 13.79 8.97 -8.90
N GLU A 96 14.44 9.26 -10.02
CA GLU A 96 14.48 10.60 -10.62
C GLU A 96 13.16 10.98 -11.32
N ALA A 97 12.36 10.01 -11.73
CA ALA A 97 11.13 10.26 -12.46
C ALA A 97 10.03 10.95 -11.63
N PRO A 98 9.21 11.82 -12.26
CA PRO A 98 7.98 12.31 -11.63
C PRO A 98 6.99 11.17 -11.39
N GLN A 99 6.05 11.36 -10.47
CA GLN A 99 5.13 10.31 -10.00
C GLN A 99 4.44 9.53 -11.13
N ILE A 100 3.98 10.22 -12.18
CA ILE A 100 3.23 9.60 -13.29
C ILE A 100 4.08 8.67 -14.17
N ILE A 101 5.38 8.95 -14.29
CA ILE A 101 6.33 8.08 -14.99
C ILE A 101 6.80 6.98 -14.04
N ARG A 102 7.08 7.33 -12.77
CA ARG A 102 7.54 6.39 -11.75
C ARG A 102 6.58 5.21 -11.56
N SER A 103 5.26 5.43 -11.59
CA SER A 103 4.28 4.35 -11.47
C SER A 103 4.43 3.30 -12.57
N GLU A 104 4.63 3.73 -13.81
CA GLU A 104 4.81 2.85 -14.98
C GLU A 104 6.17 2.12 -14.93
N LEU A 105 7.24 2.82 -14.53
CA LEU A 105 8.55 2.20 -14.31
C LEU A 105 8.51 1.15 -13.19
N CYS A 106 7.74 1.40 -12.13
CA CYS A 106 7.54 0.43 -11.04
C CYS A 106 6.82 -0.84 -11.51
N GLU A 107 5.90 -0.76 -12.48
CA GLU A 107 5.31 -1.94 -13.10
C GLU A 107 6.36 -2.74 -13.89
N CYS A 108 7.25 -2.05 -14.60
CA CYS A 108 8.39 -2.67 -15.29
C CYS A 108 9.33 -3.39 -14.31
N ILE A 109 9.72 -2.72 -13.22
CA ILE A 109 10.54 -3.31 -12.15
C ILE A 109 9.86 -4.57 -11.63
N GLY A 110 8.56 -4.53 -11.36
CA GLY A 110 7.82 -5.67 -10.81
C GLY A 110 7.80 -6.87 -11.74
N TYR A 111 7.61 -6.63 -13.04
CA TYR A 111 7.63 -7.69 -14.04
C TYR A 111 9.02 -8.33 -14.15
N ILE A 112 10.07 -7.51 -14.29
CA ILE A 112 11.45 -7.98 -14.42
C ILE A 112 11.89 -8.70 -13.13
N CYS A 113 11.52 -8.17 -11.96
CA CYS A 113 11.84 -8.77 -10.67
C CYS A 113 11.29 -10.20 -10.55
N LYS A 114 10.07 -10.47 -11.01
CA LYS A 114 9.50 -11.84 -11.01
C LYS A 114 10.32 -12.83 -11.84
N ALA A 115 10.90 -12.35 -12.95
CA ALA A 115 11.65 -13.18 -13.89
C ALA A 115 13.14 -13.31 -13.54
N ASP A 116 13.75 -12.27 -12.95
CA ASP A 116 15.21 -12.16 -12.87
C ASP A 116 15.76 -12.11 -11.45
N PHE A 117 14.98 -11.69 -10.45
CA PHE A 117 15.47 -11.59 -9.08
C PHE A 117 15.36 -12.95 -8.35
N PRO A 118 16.38 -13.37 -7.58
CA PRO A 118 17.63 -12.66 -7.29
C PRO A 118 18.78 -12.92 -8.28
N THR A 119 18.74 -14.00 -9.05
CA THR A 119 19.92 -14.55 -9.73
C THR A 119 20.45 -13.69 -10.88
N ARG A 120 19.55 -13.16 -11.74
CA ARG A 120 19.90 -12.34 -12.91
C ARG A 120 19.89 -10.84 -12.63
N TRP A 121 19.34 -10.43 -11.48
CA TRP A 121 19.33 -9.04 -11.04
C TRP A 121 19.73 -8.90 -9.56
N PRO A 122 20.97 -9.28 -9.20
CA PRO A 122 21.41 -9.25 -7.80
C PRO A 122 21.54 -7.84 -7.22
N SER A 123 21.83 -6.82 -8.05
CA SER A 123 22.06 -5.44 -7.60
C SER A 123 20.80 -4.74 -7.09
N LEU A 124 19.60 -5.25 -7.38
CA LEU A 124 18.33 -4.55 -7.11
C LEU A 124 18.20 -4.10 -5.64
N VAL A 125 18.63 -4.93 -4.70
CA VAL A 125 18.57 -4.58 -3.26
C VAL A 125 19.58 -3.50 -2.92
N ASP A 126 20.81 -3.62 -3.41
CA ASP A 126 21.89 -2.65 -3.18
C ASP A 126 21.53 -1.28 -3.76
N ASP A 127 20.96 -1.24 -4.97
CA ASP A 127 20.51 -0.01 -5.63
C ASP A 127 19.44 0.71 -4.78
N ILE A 128 18.50 -0.05 -4.20
CA ILE A 128 17.49 0.51 -3.27
C ILE A 128 18.14 1.00 -1.97
N VAL A 129 19.09 0.24 -1.41
CA VAL A 129 19.79 0.60 -0.17
C VAL A 129 20.51 1.95 -0.32
N ILE A 130 21.20 2.17 -1.43
CA ILE A 130 21.92 3.42 -1.72
C ILE A 130 21.00 4.64 -1.54
N TYR A 131 19.81 4.59 -2.14
CA TYR A 131 18.85 5.69 -2.06
C TYR A 131 18.17 5.82 -0.69
N LEU A 132 17.91 4.71 0.02
CA LEU A 132 17.35 4.77 1.38
C LEU A 132 18.34 5.31 2.41
N GLN A 133 19.64 5.06 2.23
CA GLN A 133 20.70 5.58 3.10
C GLN A 133 21.12 7.01 2.77
N SER A 134 20.84 7.48 1.54
CA SER A 134 21.12 8.86 1.14
C SER A 134 20.50 9.85 2.14
N PRO A 135 21.20 10.93 2.53
CA PRO A 135 20.60 11.99 3.34
C PRO A 135 19.52 12.79 2.58
N ASP A 136 19.50 12.69 1.25
CA ASP A 136 18.54 13.40 0.40
C ASP A 136 17.18 12.67 0.35
N ALA A 137 16.14 13.38 0.77
CA ALA A 137 14.77 12.87 0.77
C ALA A 137 14.12 12.79 -0.62
N ALA A 138 14.73 13.38 -1.66
CA ALA A 138 14.22 13.27 -3.02
C ALA A 138 14.24 11.82 -3.54
N GLY A 139 15.20 11.01 -3.07
CA GLY A 139 15.37 9.62 -3.49
C GLY A 139 14.35 8.64 -2.90
N TYR A 140 13.84 8.92 -1.71
CA TYR A 140 13.03 7.95 -0.94
C TYR A 140 11.75 7.50 -1.65
N PRO A 141 10.97 8.37 -2.31
CA PRO A 141 9.77 7.92 -2.99
C PRO A 141 10.00 6.83 -4.05
N GLY A 142 11.09 6.91 -4.81
CA GLY A 142 11.48 5.89 -5.79
C GLY A 142 11.94 4.61 -5.11
N ALA A 143 12.87 4.72 -4.16
CA ALA A 143 13.41 3.58 -3.44
C ALA A 143 12.34 2.79 -2.66
N LEU A 144 11.45 3.49 -1.96
CA LEU A 144 10.31 2.88 -1.27
C LEU A 144 9.34 2.20 -2.25
N SER A 145 9.12 2.79 -3.43
CA SER A 145 8.27 2.17 -4.46
C SER A 145 8.93 0.92 -5.04
N GLY A 146 10.24 0.95 -5.32
CA GLY A 146 11.04 -0.20 -5.73
C GLY A 146 11.00 -1.34 -4.71
N PHE A 147 11.22 -1.03 -3.43
CA PHE A 147 11.12 -2.04 -2.37
C PHE A 147 9.71 -2.64 -2.28
N ARG A 148 8.67 -1.80 -2.31
CA ARG A 148 7.28 -2.30 -2.30
C ARG A 148 6.98 -3.21 -3.49
N VAL A 149 7.51 -2.89 -4.67
CA VAL A 149 7.36 -3.71 -5.87
C VAL A 149 8.11 -5.03 -5.73
N LEU A 150 9.33 -5.02 -5.20
CA LEU A 150 10.09 -6.22 -4.85
C LEU A 150 9.24 -7.13 -3.94
N VAL A 151 8.68 -6.61 -2.86
CA VAL A 151 7.79 -7.38 -1.96
C VAL A 151 6.63 -8.01 -2.73
N LYS A 152 5.97 -7.24 -3.59
CA LYS A 152 4.84 -7.71 -4.40
C LYS A 152 5.21 -8.73 -5.47
N SER A 153 6.47 -8.76 -5.91
CA SER A 153 6.93 -9.75 -6.90
C SER A 153 6.97 -11.18 -6.33
N PHE A 154 6.96 -11.30 -5.00
CA PHE A 154 6.88 -12.56 -4.27
C PHE A 154 5.46 -12.86 -3.77
N ASP A 155 4.45 -12.12 -4.23
CA ASP A 155 3.05 -12.45 -3.98
C ASP A 155 2.82 -13.92 -4.40
N HIS A 156 2.22 -14.71 -3.51
CA HIS A 156 1.96 -16.16 -3.67
C HIS A 156 3.17 -17.12 -3.54
N LYS A 157 4.41 -16.62 -3.42
CA LYS A 157 5.59 -17.49 -3.14
C LYS A 157 5.64 -17.90 -1.67
N ARG A 158 6.10 -19.12 -1.37
CA ARG A 158 6.15 -19.72 -0.01
C ARG A 158 7.41 -20.56 0.18
N GLY A 159 7.77 -20.80 1.44
CA GLY A 159 8.93 -21.65 1.78
C GLY A 159 10.24 -21.09 1.21
N ASP A 160 11.07 -21.98 0.66
CA ASP A 160 12.41 -21.66 0.17
C ASP A 160 12.42 -20.60 -0.95
N GLU A 161 11.35 -20.51 -1.75
CA GLU A 161 11.24 -19.48 -2.80
C GLU A 161 11.19 -18.05 -2.24
N ARG A 162 10.90 -17.90 -0.95
CA ARG A 162 10.79 -16.61 -0.28
C ARG A 162 12.11 -16.15 0.35
N VAL A 163 13.08 -17.05 0.54
CA VAL A 163 14.36 -16.73 1.20
C VAL A 163 15.03 -15.46 0.65
N PRO A 164 15.09 -15.22 -0.69
CA PRO A 164 15.69 -14.00 -1.22
C PRO A 164 14.95 -12.71 -0.81
N LEU A 165 13.62 -12.79 -0.66
CA LEU A 165 12.84 -11.66 -0.15
C LEU A 165 13.14 -11.43 1.33
N ASP A 166 13.18 -12.49 2.13
CA ASP A 166 13.39 -12.38 3.58
C ASP A 166 14.77 -11.76 3.89
N GLU A 167 15.81 -12.14 3.13
CA GLU A 167 17.14 -11.51 3.18
C GLU A 167 17.10 -10.01 2.81
N ALA A 168 16.36 -9.66 1.74
CA ALA A 168 16.16 -8.27 1.34
C ALA A 168 15.41 -7.47 2.41
N VAL A 169 14.40 -8.06 3.06
CA VAL A 169 13.61 -7.43 4.11
C VAL A 169 14.44 -7.16 5.36
N ASP A 170 15.32 -8.09 5.76
CA ASP A 170 16.22 -7.88 6.90
C ASP A 170 17.19 -6.72 6.68
N THR A 171 17.54 -6.44 5.42
CA THR A 171 18.39 -5.30 5.02
C THR A 171 17.59 -4.01 4.88
N LEU A 172 16.45 -4.03 4.17
CA LEU A 172 15.73 -2.83 3.76
C LEU A 172 14.76 -2.30 4.82
N LEU A 173 14.07 -3.17 5.55
CA LEU A 173 13.02 -2.75 6.49
C LEU A 173 13.54 -1.87 7.63
N PRO A 174 14.73 -2.11 8.24
CA PRO A 174 15.30 -1.20 9.22
C PRO A 174 15.53 0.21 8.67
N LEU A 175 15.95 0.34 7.41
CA LEU A 175 16.17 1.64 6.76
C LEU A 175 14.85 2.38 6.58
N VAL A 176 13.81 1.70 6.09
CA VAL A 176 12.47 2.28 5.95
C VAL A 176 11.93 2.75 7.30
N GLN A 177 12.16 1.99 8.36
CA GLN A 177 11.76 2.35 9.71
C GLN A 177 12.47 3.60 10.22
N GLN A 178 13.79 3.70 10.02
CA GLN A 178 14.57 4.89 10.38
C GLN A 178 14.09 6.14 9.62
N ILE A 179 13.84 6.01 8.31
CA ILE A 179 13.25 7.08 7.51
C ILE A 179 11.91 7.50 8.09
N MET A 180 11.03 6.54 8.39
CA MET A 180 9.70 6.80 8.97
C MET A 180 9.81 7.58 10.27
N VAL A 181 10.65 7.15 11.22
CA VAL A 181 10.90 7.86 12.49
C VAL A 181 11.34 9.30 12.24
N ARG A 182 12.26 9.51 11.29
CA ARG A 182 12.80 10.85 11.00
C ARG A 182 11.77 11.79 10.37
N VAL A 183 10.93 11.29 9.45
CA VAL A 183 9.95 12.14 8.75
C VAL A 183 8.63 12.27 9.49
N LEU A 184 8.37 11.45 10.51
CA LEU A 184 7.10 11.43 11.26
C LEU A 184 6.74 12.77 11.93
N PRO A 185 7.67 13.57 12.45
CA PRO A 185 7.32 14.87 13.05
C PRO A 185 6.96 15.95 12.01
N ASP A 186 7.25 15.73 10.72
CA ASP A 186 7.06 16.71 9.66
C ASP A 186 5.75 16.45 8.88
N ASP A 187 4.94 17.50 8.75
CA ASP A 187 3.67 17.50 8.03
C ASP A 187 3.78 18.14 6.62
N SER A 188 5.00 18.40 6.15
CA SER A 188 5.23 18.86 4.77
C SER A 188 4.69 17.85 3.74
N PRO A 189 4.25 18.29 2.55
CA PRO A 189 3.73 17.39 1.52
C PRO A 189 4.71 16.27 1.14
N GLN A 190 6.02 16.58 1.10
CA GLN A 190 7.07 15.59 0.82
C GLN A 190 7.19 14.56 1.95
N ALA A 191 7.22 14.99 3.21
CA ALA A 191 7.29 14.09 4.36
C ALA A 191 6.06 13.19 4.44
N LEU A 192 4.84 13.73 4.28
CA LEU A 192 3.61 12.93 4.28
C LEU A 192 3.55 11.92 3.13
N MET A 193 4.05 12.29 1.95
CA MET A 193 4.19 11.35 0.82
C MET A 193 5.13 10.18 1.18
N ILE A 194 6.28 10.48 1.80
CA ILE A 194 7.24 9.46 2.26
C ILE A 194 6.61 8.58 3.34
N GLN A 195 5.95 9.15 4.35
CA GLN A 195 5.23 8.43 5.40
C GLN A 195 4.21 7.46 4.77
N ARG A 196 3.38 7.93 3.84
CA ARG A 196 2.41 7.11 3.12
C ARG A 196 3.08 5.96 2.36
N LEU A 197 4.18 6.20 1.66
CA LEU A 197 4.89 5.18 0.89
C LEU A 197 5.54 4.13 1.80
N ALA A 198 6.13 4.55 2.92
CA ALA A 198 6.67 3.65 3.95
C ALA A 198 5.56 2.75 4.53
N LEU A 199 4.42 3.32 4.91
CA LEU A 199 3.25 2.56 5.38
C LEU A 199 2.71 1.58 4.32
N LYS A 200 2.64 1.98 3.05
CA LYS A 200 2.24 1.10 1.94
C LYS A 200 3.20 -0.06 1.71
N THR A 201 4.49 0.16 1.98
CA THR A 201 5.54 -0.85 1.86
C THR A 201 5.43 -1.84 3.01
N PHE A 202 5.31 -1.34 4.24
CA PHE A 202 5.08 -2.18 5.41
C PHE A 202 3.79 -2.99 5.30
N TYR A 203 2.69 -2.37 4.83
CA TYR A 203 1.44 -3.07 4.55
C TYR A 203 1.62 -4.25 3.58
N ALA A 204 2.39 -4.06 2.49
CA ALA A 204 2.64 -5.12 1.52
C ALA A 204 3.36 -6.32 2.15
N LEU A 205 4.29 -6.07 3.08
CA LEU A 205 5.00 -7.13 3.82
C LEU A 205 4.05 -7.93 4.70
N ILE A 206 3.27 -7.25 5.54
CA ILE A 206 2.36 -7.93 6.48
C ILE A 206 1.19 -8.62 5.78
N GLN A 207 0.81 -8.23 4.56
CA GLN A 207 -0.34 -8.81 3.88
C GLN A 207 -0.18 -10.32 3.64
N TYR A 208 1.03 -10.81 3.35
CA TYR A 208 1.23 -12.22 2.96
C TYR A 208 1.87 -13.04 4.07
N GLN A 209 2.96 -12.55 4.64
CA GLN A 209 3.59 -13.12 5.84
C GLN A 209 4.53 -12.06 6.36
N LEU A 210 4.40 -11.71 7.63
CA LEU A 210 5.48 -10.98 8.27
C LEU A 210 6.51 -12.04 8.64
N PRO A 211 7.78 -11.97 8.18
CA PRO A 211 8.84 -12.80 8.73
C PRO A 211 9.08 -12.31 10.16
N LEU A 212 8.20 -12.74 11.07
CA LEU A 212 8.42 -12.68 12.51
C LEU A 212 9.45 -13.75 12.85
N GLY A 213 10.65 -13.64 12.27
CA GLY A 213 11.73 -14.60 12.41
C GLY A 213 12.07 -14.79 13.89
N GLU A 214 12.35 -16.04 14.26
CA GLU A 214 12.47 -16.56 15.63
C GLU A 214 13.56 -15.89 16.52
N ARG A 215 14.27 -14.87 16.05
CA ARG A 215 15.24 -14.09 16.84
C ARG A 215 15.23 -12.63 16.38
N GLY A 216 14.87 -11.70 17.28
CA GLY A 216 14.94 -10.24 17.05
C GLY A 216 13.75 -9.61 16.31
N SER A 217 12.85 -10.39 15.69
CA SER A 217 11.75 -9.84 14.90
C SER A 217 10.58 -9.26 15.71
N CYS A 218 10.45 -9.61 16.99
CA CYS A 218 9.41 -9.06 17.85
C CYS A 218 9.65 -7.56 18.13
N THR A 219 10.89 -7.15 18.42
CA THR A 219 11.22 -5.75 18.70
C THR A 219 10.99 -4.84 17.49
N ARG A 220 11.39 -5.28 16.29
CA ARG A 220 11.16 -4.51 15.06
C ARG A 220 9.67 -4.35 14.79
N PHE A 221 8.91 -5.43 14.96
CA PHE A 221 7.46 -5.39 14.85
C PHE A 221 6.84 -4.44 15.87
N GLN A 222 7.21 -4.54 17.15
CA GLN A 222 6.77 -3.62 18.21
C GLN A 222 7.06 -2.16 17.88
N GLN A 223 8.25 -1.85 17.36
CA GLN A 223 8.58 -0.49 16.94
C GLN A 223 7.72 0.00 15.76
N TRP A 224 7.44 -0.86 14.78
CA TRP A 224 6.49 -0.54 13.70
C TRP A 224 5.08 -0.31 14.20
N MET A 225 4.66 -1.15 15.15
CA MET A 225 3.39 -1.03 15.84
C MET A 225 3.29 0.30 16.59
N GLU A 226 4.32 0.71 17.31
CA GLU A 226 4.38 2.04 17.93
C GLU A 226 4.33 3.16 16.89
N LEU A 227 5.07 3.06 15.77
CA LEU A 227 4.97 4.04 14.68
C LEU A 227 3.55 4.17 14.14
N VAL A 228 2.86 3.05 13.92
CA VAL A 228 1.45 2.99 13.49
C VAL A 228 0.54 3.70 14.51
N LYS A 229 0.71 3.45 15.81
CA LYS A 229 -0.04 4.18 16.87
C LYS A 229 0.24 5.68 16.81
N HIS A 230 1.51 6.08 16.68
CA HIS A 230 1.88 7.49 16.64
C HIS A 230 1.25 8.20 15.43
N VAL A 231 1.32 7.61 14.23
CA VAL A 231 0.68 8.19 13.03
C VAL A 231 -0.82 8.43 13.25
N LEU A 232 -1.52 7.48 13.87
CA LEU A 232 -2.95 7.64 14.14
C LEU A 232 -3.26 8.70 15.19
N ALA A 233 -2.43 8.76 16.25
CA ALA A 233 -2.62 9.68 17.37
C ALA A 233 -2.30 11.14 17.04
N ARG A 234 -1.51 11.42 16.00
CA ARG A 234 -1.24 12.80 15.57
C ARG A 234 -2.54 13.49 15.14
N THR A 235 -2.74 14.73 15.56
CA THR A 235 -3.84 15.59 15.11
C THR A 235 -3.30 16.78 14.35
N ASN A 236 -4.05 17.26 13.37
CA ASN A 236 -3.69 18.45 12.60
C ASN A 236 -4.95 19.31 12.37
N PRO A 237 -5.14 20.40 13.14
CA PRO A 237 -6.36 21.22 13.06
C PRO A 237 -6.68 21.77 11.67
N GLU A 238 -5.65 22.08 10.85
CA GLU A 238 -5.86 22.60 9.50
C GLU A 238 -6.38 21.53 8.52
N LEU A 239 -6.05 20.26 8.76
CA LEU A 239 -6.47 19.14 7.92
C LEU A 239 -7.73 18.44 8.44
N GLU A 240 -8.11 18.73 9.69
CA GLU A 240 -9.31 18.21 10.37
C GLU A 240 -10.46 19.23 10.43
N LYS A 241 -10.25 20.44 9.89
CA LYS A 241 -11.32 21.44 9.80
C LYS A 241 -12.40 20.98 8.82
N ASN A 242 -13.65 21.32 9.14
CA ASN A 242 -14.77 21.04 8.26
C ASN A 242 -14.65 21.88 6.97
N PRO A 243 -14.56 21.28 5.77
CA PRO A 243 -14.46 22.02 4.53
C PRO A 243 -15.73 22.83 4.28
N VAL A 244 -15.55 24.02 3.70
CA VAL A 244 -16.68 24.90 3.33
C VAL A 244 -17.18 24.61 1.92
N GLU A 245 -16.27 24.17 1.04
CA GLU A 245 -16.53 23.94 -0.39
C GLU A 245 -16.20 22.49 -0.78
N ASP A 246 -16.87 21.98 -1.83
CA ASP A 246 -16.67 20.61 -2.31
C ASP A 246 -15.24 20.38 -2.85
N GLU A 247 -14.63 21.41 -3.45
CA GLU A 247 -13.26 21.36 -3.95
C GLU A 247 -12.24 21.21 -2.81
N GLU A 248 -12.45 21.92 -1.69
CA GLU A 248 -11.65 21.77 -0.47
C GLU A 248 -11.80 20.35 0.11
N ARG A 249 -13.03 19.84 0.16
CA ARG A 249 -13.30 18.47 0.60
C ARG A 249 -12.55 17.45 -0.26
N GLN A 250 -12.59 17.58 -1.59
CA GLN A 250 -11.86 16.68 -2.48
C GLN A 250 -10.34 16.77 -2.26
N GLY A 251 -9.81 17.99 -2.07
CA GLY A 251 -8.40 18.20 -1.75
C GLY A 251 -7.98 17.49 -0.45
N LEU A 252 -8.82 17.55 0.59
CA LEU A 252 -8.59 16.85 1.86
C LEU A 252 -8.68 15.32 1.69
N GLU A 253 -9.67 14.79 0.97
CA GLU A 253 -9.78 13.35 0.66
C GLU A 253 -8.53 12.79 -0.03
N GLU A 254 -7.92 13.59 -0.89
CA GLU A 254 -6.72 13.22 -1.62
C GLU A 254 -5.42 13.54 -0.85
N HIS A 255 -5.49 14.19 0.31
CA HIS A 255 -4.32 14.61 1.06
C HIS A 255 -3.56 13.42 1.67
N ASP A 256 -2.22 13.50 1.65
CA ASP A 256 -1.36 12.39 2.10
C ASP A 256 -1.42 12.14 3.61
N TRP A 257 -1.87 13.13 4.40
CA TRP A 257 -2.24 12.97 5.81
C TRP A 257 -3.32 11.90 6.02
N TRP A 258 -4.46 12.08 5.35
CA TRP A 258 -5.60 11.18 5.46
C TRP A 258 -5.30 9.81 4.84
N LYS A 259 -4.58 9.79 3.71
CA LYS A 259 -4.10 8.54 3.11
C LYS A 259 -3.15 7.79 4.07
N SER A 260 -2.31 8.48 4.83
CA SER A 260 -1.41 7.86 5.84
C SER A 260 -2.23 7.25 6.99
N LYS A 261 -3.18 7.99 7.56
CA LYS A 261 -4.10 7.44 8.58
C LYS A 261 -4.86 6.22 8.06
N LYS A 262 -5.38 6.29 6.83
CA LYS A 262 -6.08 5.18 6.16
C LYS A 262 -5.23 3.92 6.08
N TRP A 263 -4.00 4.03 5.58
CA TRP A 263 -3.08 2.88 5.49
C TRP A 263 -2.69 2.35 6.87
N THR A 264 -2.60 3.22 7.86
CA THR A 264 -2.29 2.85 9.24
C THR A 264 -3.42 2.04 9.87
N ILE A 265 -4.69 2.45 9.70
CA ILE A 265 -5.84 1.64 10.15
C ILE A 265 -5.89 0.30 9.41
N ARG A 266 -5.61 0.29 8.11
CA ARG A 266 -5.58 -0.95 7.33
C ARG A 266 -4.49 -1.92 7.78
N ILE A 267 -3.34 -1.40 8.22
CA ILE A 267 -2.28 -2.17 8.89
C ILE A 267 -2.82 -2.78 10.18
N LEU A 268 -3.47 -1.97 11.05
CA LEU A 268 -4.10 -2.48 12.28
C LEU A 268 -5.09 -3.62 11.98
N TYR A 269 -5.96 -3.42 10.99
CA TYR A 269 -6.95 -4.41 10.57
C TYR A 269 -6.31 -5.74 10.15
N VAL A 270 -5.32 -5.71 9.25
CA VAL A 270 -4.70 -6.95 8.76
C VAL A 270 -3.97 -7.69 9.88
N ILE A 271 -3.27 -6.95 10.74
CA ILE A 271 -2.53 -7.55 11.86
C ILE A 271 -3.50 -8.13 12.87
N PHE A 272 -4.56 -7.40 13.23
CA PHE A 272 -5.58 -7.91 14.15
C PHE A 272 -6.29 -9.14 13.58
N LYS A 273 -6.66 -9.15 12.29
CA LYS A 273 -7.28 -10.32 11.65
C LYS A 273 -6.38 -11.56 11.70
N ARG A 274 -5.06 -11.38 11.61
CA ARG A 274 -4.10 -12.50 11.61
C ARG A 274 -3.68 -12.95 13.01
N TYR A 275 -3.41 -12.00 13.90
CA TYR A 275 -2.76 -12.23 15.19
C TYR A 275 -3.69 -12.00 16.40
N GLY A 276 -4.83 -11.34 16.21
CA GLY A 276 -5.79 -11.05 17.28
C GLY A 276 -6.82 -12.13 17.53
N SER A 277 -6.90 -13.18 16.68
CA SER A 277 -7.84 -14.30 16.86
C SER A 277 -7.09 -15.63 17.08
N PRO A 278 -7.49 -16.47 18.05
CA PRO A 278 -6.87 -17.76 18.35
C PRO A 278 -6.86 -18.77 17.18
N GLY A 279 -7.65 -18.54 16.13
CA GLY A 279 -7.71 -19.44 14.97
C GLY A 279 -6.45 -19.43 14.10
N GLY A 280 -5.56 -18.44 14.25
CA GLY A 280 -4.37 -18.27 13.40
C GLY A 280 -3.01 -18.44 14.08
N MET A 281 -2.94 -18.48 15.42
CA MET A 281 -1.70 -18.63 16.21
C MET A 281 -1.99 -19.32 17.55
N THR A 282 -0.94 -19.63 18.33
CA THR A 282 -1.13 -20.12 19.71
C THR A 282 -1.85 -19.07 20.56
N LYS A 283 -2.71 -19.52 21.48
CA LYS A 283 -3.49 -18.63 22.35
C LYS A 283 -2.62 -17.60 23.06
N ASP A 284 -1.47 -18.01 23.57
CA ASP A 284 -0.54 -17.13 24.30
C ASP A 284 -0.01 -15.98 23.41
N THR A 285 0.32 -16.25 22.15
CA THR A 285 0.78 -15.22 21.20
C THR A 285 -0.33 -14.24 20.81
N ALA A 286 -1.56 -14.75 20.68
CA ALA A 286 -2.73 -13.92 20.41
C ALA A 286 -3.08 -13.02 21.61
N THR A 287 -3.05 -13.56 22.82
CA THR A 287 -3.29 -12.81 24.07
C THR A 287 -2.22 -11.73 24.28
N ASP A 288 -0.94 -12.05 24.07
CA ASP A 288 0.15 -11.07 24.17
C ASP A 288 0.01 -9.93 23.16
N TYR A 289 -0.45 -10.20 21.94
CA TYR A 289 -0.73 -9.15 20.95
C TYR A 289 -1.92 -8.27 21.35
N LEU A 290 -3.01 -8.88 21.83
CA LEU A 290 -4.21 -8.16 22.26
C LEU A 290 -3.89 -7.17 23.38
N SER A 291 -3.19 -7.62 24.43
CA SER A 291 -2.87 -6.78 25.59
C SER A 291 -1.81 -5.72 25.31
N ASN A 292 -0.78 -6.01 24.50
CA ASN A 292 0.30 -5.03 24.26
C ASN A 292 -0.03 -3.99 23.18
N PHE A 293 -0.95 -4.32 22.27
CA PHE A 293 -1.13 -3.52 21.05
C PHE A 293 -2.57 -3.07 20.81
N SER A 294 -3.52 -4.01 20.82
CA SER A 294 -4.91 -3.72 20.45
C SER A 294 -5.60 -2.82 21.47
N GLU A 295 -5.27 -2.96 22.76
CA GLU A 295 -5.75 -2.08 23.84
C GLU A 295 -5.36 -0.61 23.64
N GLY A 296 -4.16 -0.34 23.10
CA GLY A 296 -3.69 1.02 22.84
C GLY A 296 -4.19 1.61 21.52
N ALA A 297 -4.37 0.80 20.48
CA ALA A 297 -4.77 1.28 19.16
C ALA A 297 -6.28 1.57 19.04
N THR A 298 -7.11 0.78 19.73
CA THR A 298 -8.58 0.88 19.65
C THR A 298 -9.13 2.23 20.13
N PRO A 299 -8.70 2.78 21.28
CA PRO A 299 -9.13 4.11 21.72
C PRO A 299 -8.78 5.22 20.73
N VAL A 300 -7.63 5.12 20.06
CA VAL A 300 -7.20 6.12 19.06
C VAL A 300 -8.11 6.07 17.83
N VAL A 301 -8.48 4.87 17.35
CA VAL A 301 -9.45 4.74 16.25
C VAL A 301 -10.82 5.29 16.65
N LEU A 302 -11.29 5.01 17.87
CA LEU A 302 -12.54 5.57 18.40
C LEU A 302 -12.50 7.10 18.47
N GLN A 303 -11.36 7.69 18.87
CA GLN A 303 -11.18 9.14 18.91
C GLN A 303 -11.26 9.76 17.51
N ILE A 304 -10.76 9.09 16.47
CA ILE A 304 -10.91 9.56 15.09
C ILE A 304 -12.39 9.56 14.67
N LEU A 305 -13.14 8.50 14.99
CA LEU A 305 -14.58 8.46 14.69
C LEU A 305 -15.36 9.51 15.49
N GLU A 306 -14.94 9.78 16.73
CA GLU A 306 -15.51 10.83 17.57
C GLU A 306 -15.24 12.23 17.03
N THR A 307 -14.08 12.44 16.40
CA THR A 307 -13.73 13.69 15.70
C THR A 307 -14.71 13.95 14.57
N HIS A 308 -14.99 12.94 13.75
CA HIS A 308 -16.04 13.03 12.73
C HIS A 308 -17.42 13.28 13.34
N ARG A 309 -17.77 12.58 14.43
CA ARG A 309 -19.06 12.78 15.15
C ARG A 309 -19.22 14.20 15.67
N SER A 310 -18.13 14.86 16.02
CA SER A 310 -18.11 16.23 16.54
C SER A 310 -18.21 17.30 15.44
N GLY A 311 -18.29 16.89 14.16
CA GLY A 311 -18.44 17.79 13.01
C GLY A 311 -17.13 18.24 12.36
N ASN A 312 -15.99 17.68 12.77
CA ASN A 312 -14.70 17.88 12.11
C ASN A 312 -14.56 16.94 10.91
N PHE A 313 -13.73 17.34 9.95
CA PHE A 313 -13.50 16.53 8.76
C PHE A 313 -12.67 15.29 9.09
N VAL A 314 -13.11 14.15 8.57
CA VAL A 314 -12.36 12.91 8.50
C VAL A 314 -12.64 12.29 7.14
N ALA A 315 -11.61 11.92 6.41
CA ALA A 315 -11.76 11.33 5.08
C ALA A 315 -12.63 10.06 5.11
N ASP A 316 -13.51 9.90 4.12
CA ASP A 316 -14.49 8.81 4.05
C ASP A 316 -13.81 7.43 4.12
N LYS A 317 -12.65 7.28 3.47
CA LYS A 317 -11.86 6.04 3.50
C LYS A 317 -11.28 5.72 4.88
N VAL A 318 -11.00 6.72 5.70
CA VAL A 318 -10.53 6.54 7.09
C VAL A 318 -11.69 6.08 7.96
N MET A 319 -12.88 6.64 7.77
CA MET A 319 -14.10 6.21 8.45
C MET A 319 -14.46 4.75 8.12
N LEU A 320 -14.37 4.37 6.84
CA LEU A 320 -14.63 3.01 6.39
C LEU A 320 -13.66 2.00 7.02
N GLU A 321 -12.35 2.22 6.88
CA GLU A 321 -11.33 1.31 7.42
C GLU A 321 -11.40 1.26 8.97
N GLY A 322 -11.69 2.39 9.62
CA GLY A 322 -11.89 2.46 11.08
C GLY A 322 -13.07 1.61 11.55
N SER A 323 -14.18 1.68 10.81
CA SER A 323 -15.37 0.86 11.09
C SER A 323 -15.08 -0.64 10.92
N LEU A 324 -14.39 -1.02 9.84
CA LEU A 324 -14.00 -2.42 9.59
C LEU A 324 -13.07 -2.96 10.68
N TYR A 325 -12.10 -2.16 11.13
CA TYR A 325 -11.22 -2.54 12.24
C TYR A 325 -12.03 -2.80 13.53
N LEU A 326 -12.92 -1.88 13.92
CA LEU A 326 -13.72 -2.04 15.13
C LEU A 326 -14.68 -3.24 15.08
N GLN A 327 -15.21 -3.58 13.90
CA GLN A 327 -16.05 -4.76 13.72
C GLN A 327 -15.27 -6.05 14.04
N VAL A 328 -14.04 -6.19 13.55
CA VAL A 328 -13.22 -7.37 13.82
C VAL A 328 -12.81 -7.43 15.29
N VAL A 329 -12.44 -6.30 15.90
CA VAL A 329 -12.13 -6.23 17.33
C VAL A 329 -13.32 -6.69 18.17
N LYS A 330 -14.52 -6.17 17.88
CA LYS A 330 -15.76 -6.56 18.57
C LYS A 330 -16.06 -8.04 18.43
N ALA A 331 -15.93 -8.61 17.24
CA ALA A 331 -16.18 -10.02 17.01
C ALA A 331 -15.24 -10.90 17.84
N SER A 332 -13.96 -10.53 17.93
CA SER A 332 -12.97 -11.25 18.74
C SER A 332 -13.32 -11.25 20.22
N LEU A 333 -13.69 -10.09 20.78
CA LEU A 333 -14.10 -9.95 22.18
C LEU A 333 -15.37 -10.75 22.50
N GLN A 334 -16.27 -10.92 21.52
CA GLN A 334 -17.49 -11.72 21.69
C GLN A 334 -17.21 -13.23 21.64
N HIS A 335 -16.21 -13.67 20.87
CA HIS A 335 -15.79 -15.07 20.83
C HIS A 335 -15.09 -15.53 22.12
N ASP A 336 -14.36 -14.64 22.81
CA ASP A 336 -13.77 -14.94 24.13
C ASP A 336 -14.84 -15.09 25.24
N LEU A 337 -16.07 -14.63 25.02
CA LEU A 337 -17.20 -14.75 25.95
C LEU A 337 -18.05 -16.02 25.76
N ILE A 338 -17.80 -16.81 24.71
CA ILE A 338 -18.49 -18.08 24.46
C ILE A 338 -17.48 -19.22 24.69
N PRO A 339 -17.55 -19.98 25.81
CA PRO A 339 -16.68 -21.12 25.99
C PRO A 339 -16.89 -22.10 24.82
N PRO A 340 -15.83 -22.73 24.28
CA PRO A 340 -15.99 -23.73 23.25
C PRO A 340 -16.91 -24.84 23.78
N PRO A 341 -17.85 -25.37 22.97
CA PRO A 341 -18.59 -26.57 23.37
C PRO A 341 -17.55 -27.65 23.69
N ILE A 342 -17.70 -28.26 24.86
CA ILE A 342 -16.85 -29.34 25.36
C ILE A 342 -16.67 -30.34 24.21
N ALA A 343 -15.44 -30.49 23.74
CA ALA A 343 -15.10 -31.43 22.69
C ALA A 343 -15.38 -32.84 23.22
N GLU A 344 -16.47 -33.47 22.77
CA GLU A 344 -16.56 -34.91 22.79
C GLU A 344 -15.56 -35.46 21.77
N GLU A 345 -14.52 -36.03 22.34
CA GLU A 345 -13.54 -36.94 21.77
C GLU A 345 -14.17 -37.85 20.69
N LYS A 346 -13.79 -37.64 19.42
CA LYS A 346 -13.75 -38.72 18.43
C LYS A 346 -12.51 -38.60 17.56
N ASP A 347 -11.61 -39.52 17.85
CA ASP A 347 -10.45 -39.90 17.10
C ASP A 347 -10.82 -40.53 15.74
N GLU A 348 -9.83 -40.54 14.85
CA GLU A 348 -9.71 -41.37 13.64
C GLU A 348 -10.67 -41.12 12.45
N THR A 349 -10.18 -40.48 11.39
CA THR A 349 -9.61 -41.18 10.21
C THR A 349 -9.31 -40.20 9.07
N SER A 350 -8.15 -40.39 8.47
CA SER A 350 -7.73 -39.79 7.21
C SER A 350 -8.75 -40.00 6.08
N HIS A 351 -9.04 -38.99 5.29
CA HIS A 351 -8.92 -39.02 3.82
C HIS A 351 -9.09 -37.62 3.24
N GLY A 352 -8.24 -37.31 2.26
CA GLY A 352 -8.10 -35.97 1.70
C GLY A 352 -9.32 -35.49 0.94
N HIS A 353 -9.55 -34.17 1.02
CA HIS A 353 -10.22 -33.40 -0.02
C HIS A 353 -9.47 -32.07 -0.15
N GLU A 354 -8.85 -31.88 -1.33
CA GLU A 354 -8.46 -30.57 -1.85
C GLU A 354 -9.70 -29.66 -1.91
N PRO A 355 -9.61 -28.38 -1.55
CA PRO A 355 -10.56 -27.41 -2.04
C PRO A 355 -10.12 -26.99 -3.44
N GLN A 356 -10.91 -27.40 -4.42
CA GLN A 356 -10.85 -26.92 -5.79
C GLN A 356 -10.86 -25.38 -5.84
N SER A 357 -9.98 -24.86 -6.69
CA SER A 357 -9.97 -23.51 -7.20
C SER A 357 -11.33 -23.13 -7.78
N HIS A 358 -11.92 -22.05 -7.25
CA HIS A 358 -12.85 -21.25 -8.02
C HIS A 358 -12.15 -19.95 -8.39
N ASP A 359 -11.80 -19.84 -9.67
CA ASP A 359 -11.57 -18.59 -10.37
C ASP A 359 -12.78 -17.67 -10.17
N GLY A 360 -12.49 -16.41 -9.86
CA GLY A 360 -13.45 -15.34 -9.80
C GLY A 360 -12.75 -14.08 -9.35
N ASP A 361 -12.63 -13.11 -10.25
CA ASP A 361 -12.40 -11.72 -9.89
C ASP A 361 -13.39 -11.32 -8.79
N GLU A 362 -12.95 -11.28 -7.53
CA GLU A 362 -13.70 -10.57 -6.49
C GLU A 362 -13.53 -9.08 -6.79
N ILE A 363 -14.42 -8.61 -7.65
CA ILE A 363 -14.89 -7.23 -7.64
C ILE A 363 -15.22 -6.94 -6.18
N TYR A 364 -14.46 -6.04 -5.58
CA TYR A 364 -14.72 -5.50 -4.27
C TYR A 364 -16.07 -4.78 -4.34
N GLU A 365 -17.17 -5.49 -4.07
CA GLU A 365 -18.46 -4.84 -3.87
C GLU A 365 -18.30 -3.92 -2.66
N GLU A 366 -18.48 -2.62 -2.89
CA GLU A 366 -18.56 -1.64 -1.81
C GLU A 366 -19.56 -2.13 -0.78
N PRO A 367 -19.27 -2.06 0.53
CA PRO A 367 -20.26 -2.39 1.54
C PRO A 367 -21.23 -1.21 1.66
N VAL A 368 -22.10 -1.06 0.66
CA VAL A 368 -23.20 -0.09 0.63
C VAL A 368 -24.08 -0.25 1.88
N GLU A 369 -24.20 -1.48 2.40
CA GLU A 369 -24.87 -1.76 3.67
C GLU A 369 -24.20 -1.14 4.90
N ALA A 370 -22.87 -0.99 4.93
CA ALA A 370 -22.17 -0.36 6.06
C ALA A 370 -22.41 1.15 6.08
N LEU A 371 -22.47 1.79 4.90
CA LEU A 371 -22.79 3.21 4.74
C LEU A 371 -24.28 3.49 5.01
N GLU A 372 -25.19 2.61 4.56
CA GLU A 372 -26.62 2.73 4.84
C GLU A 372 -26.95 2.57 6.33
N ASN A 373 -26.25 1.67 7.03
CA ASN A 373 -26.44 1.47 8.47
C ASN A 373 -25.93 2.65 9.32
N LEU A 374 -24.90 3.37 8.86
CA LEU A 374 -24.47 4.64 9.46
C LEU A 374 -25.47 5.79 9.19
N GLY A 375 -26.06 5.84 7.98
CA GLY A 375 -27.12 6.78 7.64
C GLY A 375 -28.43 6.58 8.42
N ARG A 376 -28.73 5.34 8.83
CA ARG A 376 -29.90 5.03 9.68
C ARG A 376 -29.69 5.37 11.16
N LEU A 377 -28.45 5.29 11.65
CA LEU A 377 -28.07 5.71 13.00
C LEU A 377 -28.07 7.24 13.17
N SER A 378 -27.89 8.03 12.10
CA SER A 378 -27.99 9.49 12.16
C SER A 378 -29.44 9.99 12.27
N LYS A 379 -30.43 9.23 11.77
CA LYS A 379 -31.85 9.60 11.79
C LYS A 379 -32.60 9.20 13.07
N THR A 380 -32.02 8.34 13.92
CA THR A 380 -32.68 7.79 15.12
C THR A 380 -32.34 8.52 16.43
N LYS A 381 -31.57 9.62 16.40
CA LYS A 381 -31.26 10.44 17.60
C LYS A 381 -31.77 11.89 17.53
N THR A 382 -32.92 12.13 16.89
CA THR A 382 -33.71 13.36 17.06
C THR A 382 -35.02 13.08 17.79
N SER A 383 -34.91 12.70 19.06
CA SER A 383 -36.01 12.78 20.03
C SER A 383 -35.44 12.73 21.46
N LEU A 384 -34.88 13.85 21.90
CA LEU A 384 -34.67 14.10 23.33
C LEU A 384 -36.05 14.35 23.99
N PRO A 385 -36.39 13.70 25.11
CA PRO A 385 -37.59 14.05 25.87
C PRO A 385 -37.39 15.43 26.52
N LYS A 386 -38.44 16.27 26.45
CA LYS A 386 -38.51 17.56 27.14
C LYS A 386 -38.43 17.32 28.66
N ASN A 387 -37.52 18.00 29.34
CA ASN A 387 -37.51 18.07 30.80
C ASN A 387 -38.74 18.85 31.27
N ASP A 388 -39.62 18.18 32.01
CA ASP A 388 -40.66 18.82 32.81
C ASP A 388 -40.04 19.51 34.03
N GLU A 389 -40.51 20.73 34.28
CA GLU A 389 -40.14 21.61 35.38
C GLU A 389 -40.42 20.95 36.73
N VAL A 390 -39.37 20.68 37.52
CA VAL A 390 -39.51 20.40 38.95
C VAL A 390 -39.39 21.73 39.70
N ASN A 391 -40.56 22.26 40.02
CA ASN A 391 -40.79 23.46 40.79
C ASN A 391 -40.55 23.17 42.29
N VAL A 392 -39.45 23.66 42.86
CA VAL A 392 -39.24 23.68 44.31
C VAL A 392 -38.63 25.02 44.71
N VAL A 393 -39.40 25.78 45.50
CA VAL A 393 -39.02 26.60 46.68
C VAL A 393 -39.89 27.85 46.71
N SER A 394 -40.91 27.83 47.57
CA SER A 394 -41.27 28.97 48.43
C SER A 394 -42.43 28.61 49.36
N LYS A 395 -42.12 28.36 50.64
CA LYS A 395 -43.05 28.54 51.77
C LYS A 395 -42.28 29.13 52.95
N THR A 396 -42.30 30.46 53.04
CA THR A 396 -42.52 31.19 54.30
C THR A 396 -44.03 31.07 54.60
N THR A 397 -44.53 30.91 55.83
CA THR A 397 -44.47 31.87 56.95
C THR A 397 -45.09 31.22 58.21
N ASN A 398 -44.70 31.77 59.38
CA ASN A 398 -45.22 31.64 60.75
C ASN A 398 -44.73 30.50 61.64
#